data_AF-A0A2V2U948-F1
#
_entry.id   AF-A0A2V2U948-F1
#
_cell.length_a   1.000
_cell.length_b   1.000
_cell.length_c   1.000
_cell.angle_alpha   90.00
_cell.angle_beta   90.00
_cell.angle_gamma   90.00
#
_symmetry.space_group_name_H-M   'P 1'
#
loop_
_entity.id
_entity.type
_entity.pdbx_description
1 polymer ?
#
loop_
_entity_poly.entity_id
_entity_poly.type
_entity_poly.pdbx_seq_one_letter_code
_entity_poly.pdbx_strand_id
1 'polypeptide(L)'
;MHCINCIRAIPHLNDWYQRYADKGFVIVGVHSPEFELEKNYDNVKAAVQKFGIKYPVILDSDHGTWNAYGNQYWPRFYLMDTQGYIRYDHIGEGGYNQTEKAIQSLVTERAALMGAKEINFNAKPITVIKQGSLQYVDLRQSTTPEIYIGYDTARAPLGNPEGFKPDHTVSYSIQSNTNFKPDVVYLQGNWKNNPDNMELQNDTGRILLTYYAKAVNIIAGGKGGGVVSNDVGAGAVAASTAKTPNKSLGVDLSQDGSFRIDGQRLYNLSIHNNYAVHNIVIDIKGKGFQFYTFTFG
;
A
#
# COMPACT_ATOMS: atom_id res chain seq x y z
N MET A 1 -4.38 7.12 -4.46
CA MET A 1 -3.21 6.26 -4.68
C MET A 1 -2.87 5.61 -3.36
N HIS A 2 -3.40 4.41 -3.19
CA HIS A 2 -3.44 3.67 -1.93
C HIS A 2 -2.57 2.40 -1.96
N CYS A 3 -2.21 1.93 -3.16
CA CYS A 3 -1.30 0.81 -3.38
C CYS A 3 0.15 1.13 -2.95
N ILE A 4 0.60 0.55 -1.83
CA ILE A 4 1.98 0.75 -1.33
C ILE A 4 3.03 0.22 -2.32
N ASN A 5 2.77 -0.92 -2.94
CA ASN A 5 3.64 -1.56 -3.93
C ASN A 5 3.90 -0.61 -5.11
N CYS A 6 2.87 0.10 -5.54
CA CYS A 6 2.92 1.09 -6.60
C CYS A 6 3.73 2.31 -6.17
N ILE A 7 3.52 2.80 -4.94
CA ILE A 7 4.27 3.93 -4.37
C ILE A 7 5.77 3.62 -4.33
N ARG A 8 6.16 2.38 -3.97
CA ARG A 8 7.56 1.94 -3.95
C ARG A 8 8.20 1.79 -5.33
N ALA A 9 7.40 1.57 -6.38
CA ALA A 9 7.89 1.54 -7.76
C ALA A 9 8.16 2.94 -8.35
N ILE A 10 7.48 4.00 -7.88
CA ILE A 10 7.59 5.36 -8.44
C ILE A 10 9.03 5.87 -8.51
N PRO A 11 9.88 5.75 -7.46
CA PRO A 11 11.28 6.17 -7.50
C PRO A 11 12.08 5.55 -8.66
N HIS A 12 11.83 4.29 -9.00
CA HIS A 12 12.46 3.59 -10.12
C HIS A 12 11.94 4.09 -11.47
N LEU A 13 10.63 4.25 -11.60
CA LEU A 13 10.02 4.78 -12.83
C LEU A 13 10.48 6.21 -13.12
N ASN A 14 10.57 7.06 -12.10
CA ASN A 14 11.08 8.42 -12.21
C ASN A 14 12.56 8.45 -12.64
N ASP A 15 13.36 7.52 -12.11
CA ASP A 15 14.78 7.38 -12.47
C ASP A 15 14.95 6.98 -13.94
N TRP A 16 14.23 5.94 -14.40
CA TRP A 16 14.26 5.50 -15.80
C TRP A 16 13.74 6.58 -16.75
N TYR A 17 12.63 7.23 -16.40
CA TYR A 17 12.09 8.32 -17.21
C TYR A 17 13.12 9.44 -17.37
N GLN A 18 13.77 9.85 -16.29
CA GLN A 18 14.78 10.90 -16.35
C GLN A 18 16.02 10.50 -17.16
N ARG A 19 16.48 9.24 -17.07
CA ARG A 19 17.70 8.79 -17.76
C ARG A 19 17.49 8.43 -19.24
N TYR A 20 16.28 8.07 -19.63
CA TYR A 20 16.01 7.50 -20.96
C TYR A 20 15.02 8.29 -21.80
N ALA A 21 14.32 9.32 -21.26
CA ALA A 21 13.38 10.12 -22.04
C ALA A 21 14.03 10.83 -23.23
N ASP A 22 15.25 11.35 -23.06
CA ASP A 22 16.06 11.96 -24.12
C ASP A 22 16.48 10.97 -25.22
N LYS A 23 16.39 9.66 -24.94
CA LYS A 23 16.70 8.57 -25.87
C LYS A 23 15.44 7.97 -26.51
N GLY A 24 14.28 8.58 -26.28
CA GLY A 24 13.00 8.18 -26.86
C GLY A 24 12.19 7.19 -26.03
N PHE A 25 12.57 6.94 -24.77
CA PHE A 25 11.75 6.16 -23.84
C PHE A 25 10.61 7.02 -23.29
N VAL A 26 9.38 6.49 -23.28
CA VAL A 26 8.21 7.18 -22.74
C VAL A 26 7.55 6.26 -21.72
N ILE A 27 7.13 6.84 -20.60
CA ILE A 27 6.25 6.17 -19.63
C ILE A 27 4.88 6.85 -19.69
N VAL A 28 3.82 6.05 -19.66
CA VAL A 28 2.46 6.51 -19.40
C VAL A 28 1.95 5.72 -18.19
N GLY A 29 1.68 6.42 -17.09
CA GLY A 29 1.07 5.81 -15.92
C GLY A 29 -0.43 5.63 -16.14
N VAL A 30 -0.92 4.40 -16.13
CA VAL A 30 -2.36 4.12 -16.15
C VAL A 30 -2.85 3.97 -14.72
N HIS A 31 -3.51 5.00 -14.18
CA HIS A 31 -4.12 4.95 -12.86
C HIS A 31 -5.51 4.30 -12.97
N SER A 32 -5.56 2.99 -12.75
CA SER A 32 -6.79 2.22 -12.61
C SER A 32 -7.16 2.15 -11.11
N PRO A 33 -8.28 2.75 -10.68
CA PRO A 33 -8.69 2.87 -9.27
C PRO A 33 -9.00 1.53 -8.59
N GLU A 34 -8.43 1.29 -7.41
CA GLU A 34 -8.83 0.17 -6.54
C GLU A 34 -10.08 0.52 -5.72
N PHE A 35 -10.22 1.79 -5.34
CA PHE A 35 -11.36 2.32 -4.56
C PHE A 35 -12.09 3.42 -5.31
N GLU A 36 -13.39 3.62 -5.03
CA GLU A 36 -14.20 4.67 -5.67
C GLU A 36 -13.59 6.08 -5.56
N LEU A 37 -12.97 6.41 -4.42
CA LEU A 37 -12.33 7.71 -4.22
C LEU A 37 -11.08 7.93 -5.08
N GLU A 38 -10.50 6.86 -5.61
CA GLU A 38 -9.38 6.92 -6.55
C GLU A 38 -9.83 7.25 -7.98
N LYS A 39 -11.14 7.34 -8.26
CA LYS A 39 -11.70 7.88 -9.52
C LYS A 39 -11.72 9.41 -9.54
N ASN A 40 -11.59 10.07 -8.39
CA ASN A 40 -11.64 11.52 -8.33
C ASN A 40 -10.35 12.13 -8.91
N TYR A 41 -10.50 12.94 -9.97
CA TYR A 41 -9.39 13.57 -10.68
C TYR A 41 -8.47 14.41 -9.77
N ASP A 42 -9.04 15.23 -8.89
CA ASP A 42 -8.26 16.12 -8.02
C ASP A 42 -7.44 15.33 -6.99
N ASN A 43 -7.98 14.24 -6.47
CA ASN A 43 -7.26 13.33 -5.59
C ASN A 43 -6.08 12.68 -6.31
N VAL A 44 -6.28 12.23 -7.56
CA VAL A 44 -5.22 11.61 -8.38
C VAL A 44 -4.16 12.64 -8.73
N LYS A 45 -4.56 13.85 -9.13
CA LYS A 45 -3.64 14.96 -9.41
C LYS A 45 -2.80 15.35 -8.19
N ALA A 46 -3.42 15.43 -7.01
CA ALA A 46 -2.70 15.69 -5.77
C ALA A 46 -1.70 14.57 -5.45
N ALA A 47 -2.06 13.30 -5.71
CA ALA A 47 -1.15 12.17 -5.54
C ALA A 47 0.04 12.22 -6.52
N VAL A 48 -0.20 12.55 -7.80
CA VAL A 48 0.85 12.75 -8.81
C VAL A 48 1.88 13.79 -8.35
N GLN A 49 1.40 14.91 -7.79
CA GLN A 49 2.25 15.94 -7.21
C GLN A 49 2.98 15.46 -5.95
N LYS A 50 2.26 14.85 -5.01
CA LYS A 50 2.80 14.36 -3.72
C LYS A 50 3.93 13.37 -3.91
N PHE A 51 3.80 12.43 -4.86
CA PHE A 51 4.80 11.41 -5.13
C PHE A 51 5.82 11.82 -6.20
N GLY A 52 5.71 13.06 -6.73
CA GLY A 52 6.63 13.60 -7.72
C GLY A 52 6.68 12.76 -9.00
N ILE A 53 5.54 12.23 -9.44
CA ILE A 53 5.47 11.44 -10.69
C ILE A 53 5.82 12.36 -11.86
N LYS A 54 6.88 12.02 -12.60
CA LYS A 54 7.45 12.87 -13.66
C LYS A 54 6.89 12.60 -15.06
N TYR A 55 6.18 11.49 -15.22
CA TYR A 55 5.64 11.04 -16.50
C TYR A 55 4.13 11.29 -16.60
N PRO A 56 3.56 11.37 -17.81
CA PRO A 56 2.12 11.49 -18.03
C PRO A 56 1.32 10.39 -17.31
N VAL A 57 0.17 10.76 -16.76
CA VAL A 57 -0.75 9.84 -16.08
C VAL A 57 -2.14 9.96 -16.71
N ILE A 58 -2.71 8.81 -17.09
CA ILE A 58 -4.11 8.70 -17.50
C ILE A 58 -4.95 8.15 -16.33
N LEU A 59 -6.18 8.63 -16.24
CA LEU A 59 -7.15 8.18 -15.24
C LEU A 59 -8.11 7.19 -15.90
N ASP A 60 -7.96 5.91 -15.57
CA ASP A 60 -8.74 4.79 -16.13
C ASP A 60 -9.89 4.41 -15.18
N SER A 61 -10.79 5.35 -14.90
CA SER A 61 -11.82 5.21 -13.85
C SER A 61 -12.79 4.05 -14.09
N ASP A 62 -13.08 3.74 -15.36
CA ASP A 62 -14.01 2.69 -15.76
C ASP A 62 -13.30 1.38 -16.13
N HIS A 63 -12.00 1.26 -15.81
CA HIS A 63 -11.17 0.09 -16.11
C HIS A 63 -11.14 -0.31 -17.58
N GLY A 64 -11.35 0.63 -18.51
CA GLY A 64 -11.38 0.35 -19.95
C GLY A 64 -10.02 -0.13 -20.45
N THR A 65 -8.95 0.57 -20.06
CA THR A 65 -7.57 0.19 -20.41
C THR A 65 -7.14 -1.07 -19.65
N TRP A 66 -7.44 -1.12 -18.35
CA TRP A 66 -7.18 -2.28 -17.49
C TRP A 66 -7.75 -3.58 -18.07
N ASN A 67 -9.03 -3.58 -18.46
CA ASN A 67 -9.71 -4.73 -19.02
C ASN A 67 -9.18 -5.07 -20.42
N ALA A 68 -8.89 -4.07 -21.27
CA ALA A 68 -8.32 -4.30 -22.59
C ALA A 68 -6.95 -5.00 -22.55
N TYR A 69 -6.15 -4.74 -21.51
CA TYR A 69 -4.87 -5.41 -21.27
C TYR A 69 -5.01 -6.73 -20.48
N GLY A 70 -6.22 -7.14 -20.10
CA GLY A 70 -6.44 -8.31 -19.25
C GLY A 70 -5.68 -8.23 -17.93
N ASN A 71 -5.56 -7.02 -17.35
CA ASN A 71 -4.82 -6.83 -16.12
C ASN A 71 -5.60 -7.32 -14.89
N GLN A 72 -4.87 -7.76 -13.86
CA GLN A 72 -5.42 -8.22 -12.58
C GLN A 72 -4.57 -7.79 -11.37
N TYR A 73 -3.53 -6.98 -11.58
CA TYR A 73 -2.53 -6.70 -10.56
C TYR A 73 -2.06 -5.24 -10.55
N TRP A 74 -1.74 -4.76 -9.34
CA TRP A 74 -1.08 -3.48 -9.09
C TRP A 74 0.25 -3.70 -8.33
N PRO A 75 1.39 -3.10 -8.78
CA PRO A 75 1.61 -2.56 -10.11
C PRO A 75 1.74 -3.66 -11.17
N ARG A 76 1.68 -3.29 -12.45
CA ARG A 76 2.09 -4.13 -13.59
C ARG A 76 2.74 -3.24 -14.64
N PHE A 77 3.79 -3.73 -15.28
CA PHE A 77 4.54 -3.00 -16.30
C PHE A 77 4.46 -3.73 -17.64
N TYR A 78 3.98 -3.03 -18.67
CA TYR A 78 4.08 -3.47 -20.05
C TYR A 78 5.07 -2.58 -20.78
N LEU A 79 6.04 -3.19 -21.46
CA LEU A 79 7.00 -2.47 -22.28
C LEU A 79 6.70 -2.76 -23.75
N MET A 80 6.52 -1.69 -24.53
CA MET A 80 6.20 -1.76 -25.95
C MET A 80 7.37 -1.27 -26.80
N ASP A 81 7.57 -1.88 -27.96
CA ASP A 81 8.54 -1.40 -28.95
C ASP A 81 7.98 -0.29 -29.85
N THR A 82 8.81 0.18 -30.79
CA THR A 82 8.44 1.26 -31.73
C THR A 82 7.32 0.90 -32.71
N GLN A 83 6.97 -0.39 -32.83
CA GLN A 83 5.87 -0.87 -33.67
C GLN A 83 4.59 -1.11 -32.84
N GLY A 84 4.65 -0.91 -31.52
CA GLY A 84 3.52 -1.08 -30.61
C GLY A 84 3.34 -2.50 -30.08
N TYR A 85 4.29 -3.42 -30.32
CA TYR A 85 4.22 -4.76 -29.76
C TYR A 85 4.69 -4.77 -28.31
N ILE A 86 3.98 -5.50 -27.45
CA ILE A 86 4.43 -5.78 -26.08
C ILE A 86 5.62 -6.74 -26.15
N ARG A 87 6.76 -6.33 -25.62
CA ARG A 87 8.03 -7.08 -25.62
C ARG A 87 8.47 -7.52 -24.24
N TYR A 88 7.84 -6.98 -23.20
CA TYR A 88 8.07 -7.36 -21.82
C TYR A 88 6.82 -7.07 -20.98
N ASP A 89 6.52 -7.96 -20.05
CA ASP A 89 5.41 -7.90 -19.11
C ASP A 89 5.91 -8.31 -17.73
N HIS A 90 5.65 -7.47 -16.73
CA HIS A 90 6.03 -7.72 -15.35
C HIS A 90 4.89 -7.44 -14.40
N ILE A 91 4.47 -8.49 -13.68
CA ILE A 91 3.42 -8.43 -12.68
C ILE A 91 4.05 -8.17 -11.30
N GLY A 92 3.48 -7.20 -10.57
CA GLY A 92 3.82 -6.93 -9.17
C GLY A 92 5.01 -6.00 -8.98
N GLU A 93 5.35 -5.80 -7.71
CA GLU A 93 6.52 -5.01 -7.31
C GLU A 93 7.81 -5.80 -7.51
N GLY A 94 8.84 -5.14 -8.04
CA GLY A 94 10.17 -5.72 -8.18
C GLY A 94 10.65 -5.82 -9.61
N GLY A 95 11.55 -6.79 -9.85
CA GLY A 95 12.11 -7.03 -11.18
C GLY A 95 12.80 -5.82 -11.81
N TYR A 96 13.20 -4.81 -11.01
CA TYR A 96 13.62 -3.52 -11.53
C TYR A 96 14.86 -3.63 -12.43
N ASN A 97 15.85 -4.44 -12.05
CA ASN A 97 17.03 -4.67 -12.88
C ASN A 97 16.69 -5.37 -14.21
N GLN A 98 15.76 -6.32 -14.19
CA GLN A 98 15.31 -7.03 -15.38
C GLN A 98 14.51 -6.11 -16.31
N THR A 99 13.59 -5.33 -15.73
CA THR A 99 12.78 -4.33 -16.43
C THR A 99 13.68 -3.27 -17.07
N GLU A 100 14.69 -2.77 -16.34
CA GLU A 100 15.63 -1.79 -16.88
C GLU A 100 16.46 -2.35 -18.05
N LYS A 101 16.91 -3.61 -17.96
CA LYS A 101 17.60 -4.26 -19.09
C LYS A 101 16.69 -4.37 -20.31
N ALA A 102 15.40 -4.69 -20.12
CA ALA A 102 14.44 -4.71 -21.22
C ALA A 102 14.25 -3.32 -21.84
N ILE A 103 14.17 -2.27 -21.01
CA ILE A 103 14.12 -0.87 -21.48
C ILE A 103 15.37 -0.54 -22.31
N GLN A 104 16.56 -0.80 -21.78
CA GLN A 104 17.83 -0.54 -22.48
C GLN A 104 17.91 -1.29 -23.81
N SER A 105 17.42 -2.54 -23.86
CA SER A 105 17.35 -3.32 -25.09
C SER A 105 16.48 -2.65 -26.16
N LEU A 106 15.26 -2.22 -25.81
CA LEU A 106 14.36 -1.59 -26.78
C LEU A 106 14.80 -0.18 -27.17
N VAL A 107 15.41 0.57 -26.25
CA VAL A 107 16.01 1.87 -26.57
C VAL A 107 17.18 1.69 -27.56
N THR A 108 17.99 0.64 -27.39
CA THR A 108 19.06 0.27 -28.33
C THR A 108 18.52 -0.12 -29.70
N GLU A 109 17.50 -0.98 -29.74
CA GLU A 109 16.80 -1.39 -30.96
C GLU A 109 16.28 -0.16 -31.73
N ARG A 110 15.60 0.75 -31.03
CA ARG A 110 15.11 2.01 -31.59
C ARG A 110 16.22 2.87 -32.18
N ALA A 111 17.33 3.09 -31.46
CA ALA A 111 18.37 3.97 -32.00
C ALA A 111 19.10 3.34 -33.18
N ALA A 112 19.26 2.00 -33.20
CA ALA A 112 19.78 1.29 -34.36
C ALA A 112 18.89 1.51 -35.60
N LEU A 113 17.56 1.46 -35.44
CA LEU A 113 16.60 1.82 -36.50
C LEU A 113 16.73 3.28 -36.97
N MET A 114 17.22 4.18 -36.10
CA MET A 114 17.52 5.57 -36.44
C MET A 114 18.96 5.81 -36.93
N GLY A 115 19.74 4.74 -37.13
CA GLY A 115 21.11 4.82 -37.65
C GLY A 115 22.20 5.15 -36.61
N ALA A 116 21.88 5.14 -35.31
CA ALA A 116 22.89 5.28 -34.26
C ALA A 116 23.71 3.98 -34.14
N LYS A 117 25.04 4.13 -33.98
CA LYS A 117 25.96 2.99 -33.84
C LYS A 117 26.11 2.51 -32.39
N GLU A 118 26.01 3.42 -31.42
CA GLU A 118 26.13 3.11 -30.00
C GLU A 118 25.21 4.02 -29.16
N ILE A 119 24.72 3.48 -28.04
CA ILE A 119 24.03 4.26 -26.99
C ILE A 119 24.77 4.07 -25.68
N ASN A 120 24.99 5.17 -24.97
CA ASN A 120 25.56 5.14 -23.63
C ASN A 120 24.45 5.15 -22.55
N PHE A 121 24.48 4.15 -21.67
CA PHE A 121 23.57 4.02 -20.52
C PHE A 121 24.27 4.23 -19.16
N ASN A 122 25.54 4.64 -19.12
CA ASN A 122 26.38 4.75 -17.90
C ASN A 122 25.92 5.82 -16.89
N ALA A 123 24.73 6.37 -17.05
CA ALA A 123 24.10 7.17 -16.01
C ALA A 123 23.75 6.24 -14.83
N LYS A 124 24.52 6.37 -13.74
CA LYS A 124 24.20 5.73 -12.45
C LYS A 124 22.75 6.05 -12.07
N PRO A 125 22.03 5.14 -11.39
CA PRO A 125 20.74 5.47 -10.80
C PRO A 125 20.85 6.75 -9.99
N ILE A 126 19.99 7.72 -10.31
CA ILE A 126 19.91 9.02 -9.66
C ILE A 126 19.22 8.85 -8.30
N THR A 127 18.30 7.90 -8.20
CA THR A 127 17.52 7.66 -6.99
C THR A 127 18.21 6.65 -6.06
N VAL A 128 18.50 7.07 -4.82
CA VAL A 128 18.98 6.19 -3.74
C VAL A 128 17.84 5.94 -2.74
N ILE A 129 17.34 4.71 -2.70
CA ILE A 129 16.32 4.28 -1.74
C ILE A 129 16.98 3.90 -0.41
N LYS A 130 16.57 4.54 0.68
CA LYS A 130 17.14 4.29 2.01
C LYS A 130 16.46 3.08 2.66
N GLN A 131 17.25 2.15 3.23
CA GLN A 131 16.75 0.91 3.86
C GLN A 131 15.74 1.09 5.02
N GLY A 132 15.69 2.27 5.63
CA GLY A 132 14.74 2.62 6.70
C GLY A 132 13.58 3.51 6.24
N SER A 133 13.42 3.73 4.92
CA SER A 133 12.31 4.51 4.38
C SER A 133 11.13 3.61 3.99
N LEU A 134 9.93 4.18 3.93
CA LEU A 134 8.72 3.52 3.42
C LEU A 134 8.88 3.01 1.96
N GLN A 135 9.84 3.56 1.22
CA GLN A 135 10.13 3.19 -0.16
C GLN A 135 10.97 1.91 -0.29
N TYR A 136 11.52 1.39 0.81
CA TYR A 136 12.34 0.19 0.80
C TYR A 136 11.56 -1.03 1.30
N VAL A 137 11.65 -2.12 0.54
CA VAL A 137 11.22 -3.46 0.93
C VAL A 137 12.24 -4.48 0.40
N ASP A 138 12.53 -5.52 1.19
CA ASP A 138 13.28 -6.68 0.71
C ASP A 138 12.30 -7.70 0.13
N LEU A 139 12.16 -7.68 -1.21
CA LEU A 139 11.24 -8.56 -1.95
C LEU A 139 11.59 -10.06 -1.87
N ARG A 140 12.70 -10.43 -1.23
CA ARG A 140 13.02 -11.84 -0.92
C ARG A 140 12.26 -12.34 0.32
N GLN A 141 11.70 -11.43 1.11
CA GLN A 141 10.93 -11.75 2.31
C GLN A 141 9.47 -12.04 1.94
N SER A 142 8.94 -13.14 2.45
CA SER A 142 7.50 -13.43 2.38
C SER A 142 6.79 -12.71 3.52
N THR A 143 6.36 -11.48 3.26
CA THR A 143 5.60 -10.68 4.23
C THR A 143 4.14 -11.13 4.32
N THR A 144 3.46 -10.73 5.39
CA THR A 144 2.00 -10.88 5.49
C THR A 144 1.34 -10.34 4.22
N PRO A 145 0.46 -11.10 3.54
CA PRO A 145 -0.28 -10.62 2.39
C PRO A 145 -1.17 -9.44 2.76
N GLU A 146 -1.57 -8.64 1.77
CA GLU A 146 -2.55 -7.58 1.98
C GLU A 146 -3.86 -8.12 2.57
N ILE A 147 -4.36 -7.46 3.63
CA ILE A 147 -5.55 -7.88 4.38
C ILE A 147 -6.67 -6.89 4.13
N TYR A 148 -7.63 -7.27 3.30
CA TYR A 148 -8.90 -6.57 3.08
C TYR A 148 -9.91 -6.89 4.19
N ILE A 149 -10.71 -5.91 4.63
CA ILE A 149 -11.62 -6.06 5.77
C ILE A 149 -13.11 -5.86 5.43
N GLY A 150 -13.46 -5.52 4.20
CA GLY A 150 -14.85 -5.49 3.77
C GLY A 150 -15.41 -6.89 3.58
N TYR A 151 -16.70 -7.12 3.84
CA TYR A 151 -17.25 -8.48 3.79
C TYR A 151 -17.24 -9.11 2.37
N ASP A 152 -17.20 -8.30 1.30
CA ASP A 152 -17.10 -8.76 -0.09
C ASP A 152 -15.64 -8.85 -0.59
N THR A 153 -14.70 -8.22 0.12
CA THR A 153 -13.29 -8.11 -0.29
C THR A 153 -12.35 -8.95 0.58
N ALA A 154 -12.76 -9.27 1.80
CA ALA A 154 -11.97 -10.02 2.77
C ALA A 154 -11.65 -11.43 2.26
N ARG A 155 -10.36 -11.80 2.35
CA ARG A 155 -9.85 -13.12 1.95
C ARG A 155 -9.68 -14.09 3.12
N ALA A 156 -9.86 -13.58 4.34
CA ALA A 156 -9.77 -14.33 5.59
C ALA A 156 -10.92 -13.89 6.52
N PRO A 157 -11.41 -14.76 7.41
CA PRO A 157 -12.40 -14.38 8.41
C PRO A 157 -11.81 -13.41 9.44
N LEU A 158 -12.68 -12.66 10.12
CA LEU A 158 -12.30 -11.97 11.36
C LEU A 158 -11.88 -12.98 12.43
N GLY A 159 -10.99 -12.57 13.31
CA GLY A 159 -10.59 -13.35 14.48
C GLY A 159 -11.65 -13.40 15.57
N ASN A 160 -12.62 -12.50 15.48
CA ASN A 160 -13.79 -12.43 16.34
C ASN A 160 -14.78 -13.59 16.05
N PRO A 161 -15.31 -14.28 17.07
CA PRO A 161 -16.30 -15.34 16.88
C PRO A 161 -17.62 -14.84 16.24
N GLU A 162 -17.93 -13.55 16.38
CA GLU A 162 -19.10 -12.91 15.78
C GLU A 162 -19.06 -12.96 14.23
N GLY A 163 -17.86 -12.93 13.64
CA GLY A 163 -17.62 -12.94 12.20
C GLY A 163 -18.23 -11.75 11.46
N PHE A 164 -18.16 -11.78 10.12
CA PHE A 164 -18.82 -10.77 9.28
C PHE A 164 -20.36 -10.97 9.29
N LYS A 165 -21.08 -9.84 9.38
CA LYS A 165 -22.53 -9.73 9.19
C LYS A 165 -22.80 -8.62 8.16
N PRO A 166 -23.03 -8.96 6.88
CA PRO A 166 -23.18 -7.97 5.81
C PRO A 166 -24.19 -6.87 6.15
N ASP A 167 -23.81 -5.61 5.93
CA ASP A 167 -24.61 -4.39 6.15
C ASP A 167 -25.11 -4.15 7.59
N HIS A 168 -24.70 -4.97 8.55
CA HIS A 168 -25.09 -4.84 9.95
C HIS A 168 -24.00 -4.20 10.79
N THR A 169 -24.43 -3.50 11.85
CA THR A 169 -23.55 -3.12 12.95
C THR A 169 -23.44 -4.28 13.93
N VAL A 170 -22.21 -4.69 14.21
CA VAL A 170 -21.89 -5.79 15.12
C VAL A 170 -21.06 -5.26 16.27
N SER A 171 -21.40 -5.69 17.48
CA SER A 171 -20.59 -5.44 18.67
C SER A 171 -19.53 -6.53 18.77
N TYR A 172 -18.28 -6.17 18.51
CA TYR A 172 -17.15 -7.09 18.60
C TYR A 172 -16.45 -6.96 19.96
N SER A 173 -15.99 -8.09 20.48
CA SER A 173 -15.24 -8.18 21.74
C SER A 173 -13.95 -8.96 21.58
N ILE A 174 -12.89 -8.55 22.28
CA ILE A 174 -11.62 -9.28 22.38
C ILE A 174 -11.55 -9.87 23.78
N GLN A 175 -11.50 -11.20 23.87
CA GLN A 175 -11.46 -11.89 25.16
C GLN A 175 -10.03 -11.91 25.71
N SER A 176 -9.88 -11.89 27.03
CA SER A 176 -8.56 -11.88 27.68
C SER A 176 -7.75 -13.15 27.44
N ASN A 177 -8.40 -14.25 27.07
CA ASN A 177 -7.80 -15.54 26.71
C ASN A 177 -7.75 -15.79 25.20
N THR A 178 -8.00 -14.79 24.36
CA THR A 178 -7.94 -14.93 22.90
C THR A 178 -6.55 -15.37 22.46
N ASN A 179 -6.47 -16.49 21.73
CA ASN A 179 -5.25 -16.93 21.07
C ASN A 179 -5.14 -16.23 19.71
N PHE A 180 -4.39 -15.13 19.66
CA PHE A 180 -4.22 -14.32 18.46
C PHE A 180 -3.50 -15.09 17.36
N LYS A 181 -4.21 -15.34 16.27
CA LYS A 181 -3.66 -15.92 15.04
C LYS A 181 -2.98 -14.84 14.20
N PRO A 182 -1.80 -15.11 13.60
CA PRO A 182 -1.20 -14.26 12.58
C PRO A 182 -2.16 -13.99 11.42
N ASP A 183 -2.00 -12.84 10.77
CA ASP A 183 -2.67 -12.42 9.53
C ASP A 183 -4.20 -12.31 9.64
N VAL A 184 -4.72 -12.24 10.87
CA VAL A 184 -6.15 -12.13 11.17
C VAL A 184 -6.40 -10.89 12.03
N VAL A 185 -7.42 -10.12 11.65
CA VAL A 185 -7.82 -8.89 12.36
C VAL A 185 -8.82 -9.21 13.47
N TYR A 186 -8.60 -8.62 14.64
CA TYR A 186 -9.50 -8.66 15.79
C TYR A 186 -10.00 -7.26 16.11
N LEU A 187 -11.29 -7.15 16.40
CA LEU A 187 -11.97 -5.89 16.65
C LEU A 187 -12.58 -5.85 18.05
N GLN A 188 -12.62 -4.64 18.61
CA GLN A 188 -13.43 -4.30 19.77
C GLN A 188 -14.27 -3.05 19.46
N GLY A 189 -15.51 -3.03 19.92
CA GLY A 189 -16.45 -1.92 19.71
C GLY A 189 -17.54 -2.25 18.70
N ASN A 190 -18.35 -1.26 18.37
CA ASN A 190 -19.48 -1.43 17.46
C ASN A 190 -19.03 -1.03 16.06
N TRP A 191 -18.96 -1.98 15.14
CA TRP A 191 -18.49 -1.77 13.77
C TRP A 191 -19.59 -2.13 12.78
N LYS A 192 -19.86 -1.24 11.83
CA LYS A 192 -20.70 -1.53 10.68
C LYS A 192 -19.84 -2.23 9.63
N ASN A 193 -20.31 -3.39 9.19
CA ASN A 193 -19.64 -4.18 8.15
C ASN A 193 -20.15 -3.70 6.79
N ASN A 194 -19.31 -3.00 6.04
CA ASN A 194 -19.61 -2.56 4.67
C ASN A 194 -18.94 -3.53 3.66
N PRO A 195 -19.34 -3.51 2.37
CA PRO A 195 -18.79 -4.40 1.34
C PRO A 195 -17.25 -4.37 1.25
N ASP A 196 -16.67 -3.17 1.35
CA ASP A 196 -15.25 -2.88 1.11
C ASP A 196 -14.51 -2.38 2.36
N ASN A 197 -15.21 -2.14 3.48
CA ASN A 197 -14.62 -1.56 4.68
C ASN A 197 -15.37 -1.89 5.98
N MET A 198 -14.79 -1.44 7.09
CA MET A 198 -15.40 -1.44 8.41
C MET A 198 -15.52 0.00 8.93
N GLU A 199 -16.69 0.37 9.44
CA GLU A 199 -16.94 1.71 10.00
C GLU A 199 -17.30 1.68 11.48
N LEU A 200 -16.54 2.41 12.31
CA LEU A 200 -16.78 2.52 13.73
C LEU A 200 -18.07 3.32 14.04
N GLN A 201 -19.00 2.71 14.77
CA GLN A 201 -20.30 3.30 15.12
C GLN A 201 -20.37 3.90 16.53
N ASN A 202 -19.38 3.62 17.39
CA ASN A 202 -19.23 4.19 18.73
C ASN A 202 -18.05 5.19 18.78
N ASP A 203 -17.85 5.83 19.94
CA ASP A 203 -16.78 6.84 20.09
C ASP A 203 -15.38 6.24 20.18
N THR A 204 -15.27 4.96 20.55
CA THR A 204 -13.98 4.28 20.73
C THR A 204 -14.03 2.85 20.20
N GLY A 205 -13.02 2.48 19.43
CA GLY A 205 -12.84 1.12 18.93
C GLY A 205 -11.41 0.64 19.14
N ARG A 206 -11.18 -0.66 18.98
CA ARG A 206 -9.83 -1.22 18.97
C ARG A 206 -9.68 -2.16 17.78
N ILE A 207 -8.51 -2.11 17.16
CA ILE A 207 -8.08 -3.04 16.13
C ILE A 207 -6.79 -3.70 16.62
N LEU A 208 -6.70 -5.03 16.47
CA LEU A 208 -5.49 -5.78 16.72
C LEU A 208 -5.15 -6.66 15.53
N LEU A 209 -3.85 -6.72 15.22
CA LEU A 209 -3.30 -7.57 14.18
C LEU A 209 -1.91 -8.08 14.60
N THR A 210 -1.69 -9.37 14.41
CA THR A 210 -0.35 -9.99 14.43
C THR A 210 0.09 -10.20 12.98
N TYR A 211 1.29 -9.75 12.61
CA TYR A 211 1.77 -9.77 11.23
C TYR A 211 3.28 -10.02 11.14
N TYR A 212 3.77 -10.50 10.00
CA TYR A 212 5.19 -10.62 9.68
C TYR A 212 5.57 -9.59 8.62
N ALA A 213 6.25 -8.51 9.02
CA ALA A 213 6.75 -7.48 8.11
C ALA A 213 7.78 -6.59 8.79
N LYS A 214 8.44 -5.72 8.03
CA LYS A 214 9.25 -4.63 8.56
C LYS A 214 8.42 -3.36 8.73
N ALA A 215 7.38 -3.15 7.95
CA ALA A 215 6.48 -2.01 8.05
C ALA A 215 5.01 -2.45 7.92
N VAL A 216 4.12 -1.71 8.56
CA VAL A 216 2.66 -1.88 8.40
C VAL A 216 2.00 -0.53 8.14
N ASN A 217 1.06 -0.54 7.20
CA ASN A 217 0.22 0.59 6.86
C ASN A 217 -1.24 0.18 6.95
N ILE A 218 -2.10 1.18 7.19
CA ILE A 218 -3.55 1.03 7.11
C ILE A 218 -4.08 1.99 6.04
N ILE A 219 -4.98 1.50 5.18
CA ILE A 219 -5.81 2.37 4.37
C ILE A 219 -7.03 2.70 5.21
N ALA A 220 -7.13 3.95 5.62
CA ALA A 220 -8.19 4.43 6.49
C ALA A 220 -8.78 5.74 5.96
N GLY A 221 -9.98 6.08 6.42
CA GLY A 221 -10.74 7.27 6.05
C GLY A 221 -11.83 7.60 7.06
N GLY A 222 -12.80 8.42 6.63
CA GLY A 222 -13.90 8.85 7.49
C GLY A 222 -13.50 9.96 8.48
N LYS A 223 -13.79 9.76 9.77
CA LYS A 223 -13.54 10.74 10.84
C LYS A 223 -12.75 10.13 11.99
N GLY A 224 -12.13 10.98 12.81
CA GLY A 224 -11.46 10.56 14.04
C GLY A 224 -9.96 10.34 13.86
N GLY A 225 -9.41 9.39 14.60
CA GLY A 225 -8.00 9.06 14.63
C GLY A 225 -7.74 7.92 15.60
N GLY A 226 -6.48 7.70 15.96
CA GLY A 226 -6.15 6.66 16.92
C GLY A 226 -4.76 6.80 17.51
N VAL A 227 -4.44 5.89 18.42
CA VAL A 227 -3.10 5.73 19.01
C VAL A 227 -2.62 4.33 18.72
N VAL A 228 -1.40 4.22 18.18
CA VAL A 228 -0.77 2.96 17.83
C VAL A 228 0.19 2.52 18.93
N SER A 229 0.08 1.26 19.33
CA SER A 229 1.01 0.57 20.22
C SER A 229 1.54 -0.70 19.53
N ASN A 230 2.87 -0.83 19.46
CA ASN A 230 3.54 -1.97 18.83
C ASN A 230 4.16 -2.90 19.90
N ASP A 231 4.12 -4.20 19.63
CA ASP A 231 4.76 -5.27 20.41
C ASP A 231 4.45 -5.24 21.90
N VAL A 232 3.21 -4.90 22.23
CA VAL A 232 2.62 -5.03 23.57
C VAL A 232 2.44 -6.51 23.92
N GLY A 233 2.86 -6.92 25.12
CA GLY A 233 2.68 -8.28 25.61
C GLY A 233 1.20 -8.67 25.72
N ALA A 234 0.89 -9.96 25.58
CA ALA A 234 -0.50 -10.48 25.50
C ALA A 234 -1.44 -10.01 26.63
N GLY A 235 -0.94 -9.73 27.83
CA GLY A 235 -1.74 -9.17 28.93
C GLY A 235 -2.09 -7.68 28.80
N ALA A 236 -1.29 -6.90 28.06
CA ALA A 236 -1.51 -5.46 27.82
C ALA A 236 -2.47 -5.21 26.64
N VAL A 237 -2.64 -6.21 25.77
CA VAL A 237 -3.61 -6.18 24.66
C VAL A 237 -5.06 -6.04 25.14
N ALA A 238 -5.41 -6.62 26.29
CA ALA A 238 -6.75 -6.53 26.89
C ALA A 238 -6.89 -5.36 27.88
N ALA A 239 -5.80 -4.90 28.50
CA ALA A 239 -5.81 -3.82 29.49
C ALA A 239 -5.36 -2.50 28.86
N SER A 240 -6.33 -1.70 28.40
CA SER A 240 -6.11 -0.29 28.06
C SER A 240 -5.49 0.46 29.25
N THR A 241 -4.32 1.11 29.04
CA THR A 241 -3.86 2.38 29.66
C THR A 241 -2.33 2.56 29.66
N ALA A 242 -1.54 1.56 29.29
CA ALA A 242 -0.09 1.73 29.30
C ALA A 242 0.37 2.61 28.11
N LYS A 243 1.03 3.73 28.43
CA LYS A 243 1.95 4.46 27.54
C LYS A 243 3.12 3.54 27.18
N THR A 244 2.85 2.49 26.42
CA THR A 244 3.87 1.53 26.04
C THR A 244 4.77 2.24 25.02
N PRO A 245 6.10 2.32 25.25
CA PRO A 245 6.97 3.06 24.36
C PRO A 245 6.83 2.51 22.95
N ASN A 246 6.35 3.34 22.02
CA ASN A 246 6.31 2.94 20.63
C ASN A 246 7.75 2.89 20.11
N LYS A 247 8.30 1.67 20.04
CA LYS A 247 9.69 1.45 19.60
C LYS A 247 9.89 1.71 18.10
N SER A 248 8.80 1.73 17.35
CA SER A 248 8.77 1.78 15.89
C SER A 248 7.61 2.68 15.44
N LEU A 249 7.87 3.98 15.31
CA LEU A 249 6.87 4.95 14.86
C LEU A 249 6.81 4.97 13.33
N GLY A 250 5.61 4.84 12.79
CA GLY A 250 5.36 5.13 11.38
C GLY A 250 5.43 6.63 11.07
N VAL A 251 5.65 6.98 9.80
CA VAL A 251 5.86 8.37 9.36
C VAL A 251 4.62 9.26 9.48
N ASP A 252 3.42 8.66 9.60
CA ASP A 252 2.16 9.38 9.79
C ASP A 252 1.78 9.52 11.28
N LEU A 253 2.61 9.03 12.20
CA LEU A 253 2.36 9.10 13.63
C LEU A 253 3.08 10.28 14.28
N SER A 254 2.43 10.88 15.28
CA SER A 254 3.04 11.80 16.22
C SER A 254 3.98 11.06 17.18
N GLN A 255 4.80 11.79 17.94
CA GLN A 255 5.76 11.19 18.88
C GLN A 255 5.13 10.28 19.95
N ASP A 256 3.85 10.50 20.27
CA ASP A 256 3.08 9.69 21.21
C ASP A 256 2.36 8.50 20.54
N GLY A 257 2.61 8.24 19.25
CA GLY A 257 1.96 7.20 18.46
C GLY A 257 0.56 7.57 17.97
N SER A 258 0.10 8.81 18.16
CA SER A 258 -1.21 9.25 17.70
C SER A 258 -1.22 9.66 16.22
N PHE A 259 -2.34 9.41 15.56
CA PHE A 259 -2.63 9.89 14.21
C PHE A 259 -4.07 10.39 14.11
N ARG A 260 -4.35 11.19 13.08
CA ARG A 260 -5.69 11.69 12.77
C ARG A 260 -6.01 11.39 11.31
N ILE A 261 -7.28 11.08 11.08
CA ILE A 261 -7.81 10.99 9.73
C ILE A 261 -7.95 12.40 9.16
N ASP A 262 -7.23 12.62 8.07
CA ASP A 262 -7.20 13.85 7.26
C ASP A 262 -7.70 13.60 5.82
N GLY A 263 -8.06 12.35 5.49
CA GLY A 263 -8.61 11.93 4.21
C GLY A 263 -8.65 10.41 4.11
N GLN A 264 -9.22 9.86 3.04
CA GLN A 264 -9.05 8.44 2.77
C GLN A 264 -7.72 8.20 2.09
N ARG A 265 -6.73 7.64 2.80
CA ARG A 265 -5.39 7.38 2.28
C ARG A 265 -4.69 6.26 3.02
N LEU A 266 -3.53 5.88 2.52
CA LEU A 266 -2.57 5.07 3.26
C LEU A 266 -1.95 5.91 4.39
N TYR A 267 -1.95 5.34 5.59
CA TYR A 267 -1.27 5.82 6.78
C TYR A 267 -0.24 4.78 7.23
N ASN A 268 1.03 5.16 7.31
CA ASN A 268 2.09 4.30 7.81
C ASN A 268 2.08 4.32 9.34
N LEU A 269 1.87 3.15 9.96
CA LEU A 269 1.69 3.01 11.40
C LEU A 269 2.97 2.54 12.11
N SER A 270 3.84 1.81 11.42
CA SER A 270 5.11 1.36 12.00
C SER A 270 6.16 1.11 10.92
N ILE A 271 7.42 1.36 11.28
CA ILE A 271 8.63 0.94 10.55
C ILE A 271 9.61 0.36 11.56
N HIS A 272 9.87 -0.94 11.46
CA HIS A 272 10.75 -1.73 12.30
C HIS A 272 12.16 -1.85 11.69
N ASN A 273 13.13 -2.30 12.49
CA ASN A 273 14.51 -2.46 12.02
C ASN A 273 14.71 -3.76 11.23
N ASN A 274 13.92 -4.80 11.50
CA ASN A 274 14.05 -6.14 10.94
C ASN A 274 12.69 -6.73 10.55
N TYR A 275 12.70 -7.73 9.67
CA TYR A 275 11.54 -8.56 9.39
C TYR A 275 11.34 -9.55 10.54
N ALA A 276 10.23 -9.42 11.25
CA ALA A 276 9.85 -10.31 12.34
C ALA A 276 8.32 -10.35 12.48
N VAL A 277 7.84 -11.24 13.35
CA VAL A 277 6.45 -11.23 13.79
C VAL A 277 6.29 -10.07 14.78
N HIS A 278 5.32 -9.21 14.50
CA HIS A 278 4.96 -8.06 15.31
C HIS A 278 3.47 -8.08 15.67
N ASN A 279 3.13 -7.37 16.73
CA ASN A 279 1.74 -7.13 17.12
C ASN A 279 1.47 -5.63 17.09
N ILE A 280 0.37 -5.22 16.45
CA ILE A 280 -0.10 -3.84 16.47
C ILE A 280 -1.46 -3.76 17.15
N VAL A 281 -1.60 -2.81 18.05
CA VAL A 281 -2.87 -2.41 18.66
C VAL A 281 -3.14 -0.97 18.27
N ILE A 282 -4.34 -0.72 17.74
CA ILE A 282 -4.79 0.60 17.32
C ILE A 282 -6.03 0.95 18.14
N ASP A 283 -5.87 1.87 19.08
CA ASP A 283 -6.98 2.43 19.86
C ASP A 283 -7.58 3.61 19.09
N ILE A 284 -8.75 3.39 18.50
CA ILE A 284 -9.46 4.36 17.68
C ILE A 284 -10.33 5.26 18.55
N LYS A 285 -10.34 6.55 18.23
CA LYS A 285 -11.23 7.56 18.80
C LYS A 285 -11.95 8.33 17.69
N GLY A 286 -13.27 8.40 17.80
CA GLY A 286 -14.14 9.14 16.89
C GLY A 286 -15.03 8.21 16.07
N LYS A 287 -16.34 8.31 16.29
CA LYS A 287 -17.35 7.68 15.45
C LYS A 287 -17.18 8.07 13.99
N GLY A 288 -17.36 7.11 13.09
CA GLY A 288 -17.21 7.26 11.65
C GLY A 288 -15.79 7.04 11.14
N PHE A 289 -14.87 6.53 11.97
CA PHE A 289 -13.59 6.01 11.49
C PHE A 289 -13.83 4.82 10.57
N GLN A 290 -13.19 4.81 9.41
CA GLN A 290 -13.29 3.73 8.43
C GLN A 290 -11.90 3.17 8.14
N PHE A 291 -11.79 1.84 7.99
CA PHE A 291 -10.59 1.21 7.45
C PHE A 291 -10.93 0.09 6.48
N TYR A 292 -10.06 -0.06 5.48
CA TYR A 292 -10.32 -0.83 4.26
C TYR A 292 -9.37 -2.02 4.15
N THR A 293 -8.07 -1.75 4.33
CA THR A 293 -7.03 -2.76 4.16
C THR A 293 -5.79 -2.46 5.00
N PHE A 294 -5.04 -3.51 5.35
CA PHE A 294 -3.67 -3.43 5.87
C PHE A 294 -2.68 -3.88 4.80
N THR A 295 -1.62 -3.09 4.62
CA THR A 295 -0.51 -3.39 3.69
C THR A 295 0.84 -3.39 4.41
N PHE A 296 1.80 -4.11 3.82
CA PHE A 296 3.06 -4.43 4.49
C PHE A 296 4.29 -4.08 3.62
N GLY A 297 5.45 -4.02 4.26
CA GLY A 297 6.74 -3.72 3.64
C GLY A 297 7.92 -4.22 4.47
#